data_AF-A0A7S3GQQ5-F1
#
_entry.id   AF-A0A7S3GQQ5-F1
#
_cell.length_a   1.000
_cell.length_b   1.000
_cell.length_c   1.000
_cell.angle_alpha   90.00
_cell.angle_beta   90.00
_cell.angle_gamma   90.00
#
_symmetry.space_group_name_H-M   'P 1'
#
loop_
_entity.id
_entity.type
_entity.pdbx_description
1 polymer ?
#
loop_
_entity_poly.entity_id
_entity_poly.type
_entity_poly.pdbx_seq_one_letter_code
_entity_poly.pdbx_strand_id
1 'polypeptide(L)'
;QPPDAPSDTEIAALKVVWRPIVTPDLAFLLFPIVRPGSPVNQDIYVPAMNELSTQLTCPYLTHHTEFLLRWICIVLCLKHESSPGLLRLLQLVCDLFESIDAENKANANAETATASALTEAEVMCILPHLIDRAGHKSERHAQLIVYAITLMCSLTPPKNIMHYLSQGLHSHNKRSRVVCLEEM
;
A
#
# COMPACT_ATOMS: atom_id res chain seq x y z
N GLN A 1 -0.09 8.39 -15.82
CA GLN A 1 -1.39 7.76 -16.10
C GLN A 1 -1.81 7.06 -14.81
N PRO A 2 -3.08 7.15 -14.37
CA PRO A 2 -3.50 6.41 -13.18
C PRO A 2 -3.28 4.92 -13.41
N PRO A 3 -2.90 4.13 -12.39
CA PRO A 3 -2.67 2.71 -12.55
C PRO A 3 -3.93 1.99 -13.03
N ASP A 4 -3.76 0.98 -13.86
CA ASP A 4 -4.89 0.15 -14.31
C ASP A 4 -5.49 -0.61 -13.13
N ALA A 5 -6.81 -0.79 -13.15
CA ALA A 5 -7.47 -1.64 -12.19
C ALA A 5 -7.01 -3.09 -12.40
N PRO A 6 -6.73 -3.84 -11.31
CA PRO A 6 -6.28 -5.23 -11.42
C PRO A 6 -7.37 -6.10 -12.05
N SER A 7 -6.93 -7.02 -12.90
CA SER A 7 -7.79 -7.99 -13.58
C SER A 7 -8.30 -9.09 -12.63
N ASP A 8 -9.42 -9.71 -12.99
CA ASP A 8 -9.98 -10.85 -12.22
C ASP A 8 -8.97 -12.01 -12.11
N THR A 9 -8.13 -12.20 -13.13
CA THR A 9 -7.06 -13.22 -13.13
C THR A 9 -5.98 -12.91 -12.10
N GLU A 10 -5.57 -11.65 -11.96
CA GLU A 10 -4.59 -11.24 -10.95
C GLU A 10 -5.15 -11.40 -9.53
N ILE A 11 -6.41 -11.03 -9.32
CA ILE A 11 -7.10 -11.22 -8.03
C ILE A 11 -7.19 -12.71 -7.69
N ALA A 12 -7.56 -13.56 -8.65
CA ALA A 12 -7.63 -15.00 -8.46
C ALA A 12 -6.26 -15.62 -8.15
N ALA A 13 -5.20 -15.20 -8.86
CA ALA A 13 -3.84 -15.65 -8.60
C ALA A 13 -3.37 -15.24 -7.20
N LEU A 14 -3.60 -13.98 -6.81
CA LEU A 14 -3.25 -13.49 -5.49
C LEU A 14 -3.98 -14.28 -4.40
N LYS A 15 -5.28 -14.57 -4.58
CA LYS A 15 -6.06 -15.41 -3.67
C LYS A 15 -5.46 -16.81 -3.48
N VAL A 16 -4.92 -17.42 -4.54
CA VAL A 16 -4.26 -18.73 -4.45
C VAL A 16 -2.97 -18.66 -3.63
N VAL A 17 -2.17 -17.60 -3.82
CA VAL A 17 -0.91 -17.38 -3.11
C VAL A 17 -1.12 -17.11 -1.62
N TRP A 18 -2.18 -16.40 -1.24
CA TRP A 18 -2.47 -16.10 0.17
C TRP A 18 -2.93 -17.32 0.97
N ARG A 19 -3.64 -18.26 0.37
CA ARG A 19 -4.20 -19.44 1.08
C ARG A 19 -3.21 -20.21 1.95
N PRO A 20 -1.96 -20.50 1.50
CA PRO A 20 -0.97 -21.16 2.35
C PRO A 20 -0.24 -20.24 3.34
N ILE A 21 -0.33 -18.91 3.17
CA ILE A 21 0.42 -17.93 3.97
C ILE A 21 -0.35 -17.52 5.23
N VAL A 22 -1.68 -17.39 5.12
CA VAL A 22 -2.53 -16.91 6.22
C VAL A 22 -3.52 -17.95 6.70
N THR A 23 -4.08 -17.69 7.88
CA THR A 23 -5.19 -18.48 8.40
C THR A 23 -6.39 -18.45 7.44
N PRO A 24 -7.21 -19.52 7.39
CA PRO A 24 -8.42 -19.53 6.58
C PRO A 24 -9.33 -18.33 6.85
N ASP A 25 -9.45 -17.92 8.11
CA ASP A 25 -10.27 -16.77 8.52
C ASP A 25 -9.76 -15.48 7.89
N LEU A 26 -8.46 -15.20 7.97
CA LEU A 26 -7.88 -14.01 7.32
C LEU A 26 -8.01 -14.11 5.79
N ALA A 27 -7.84 -15.28 5.18
CA ALA A 27 -8.05 -15.45 3.74
C ALA A 27 -9.48 -15.08 3.30
N PHE A 28 -10.50 -15.37 4.12
CA PHE A 28 -11.89 -14.96 3.87
C PHE A 28 -12.10 -13.45 4.05
N LEU A 29 -11.39 -12.82 4.99
CA LEU A 29 -11.44 -11.37 5.17
C LEU A 29 -10.75 -10.62 4.02
N LEU A 30 -9.61 -11.13 3.53
CA LEU A 30 -8.86 -10.53 2.41
C LEU A 30 -9.62 -10.62 1.09
N PHE A 31 -10.37 -11.72 0.87
CA PHE A 31 -11.11 -11.98 -0.36
C PHE A 31 -12.58 -12.33 -0.07
N PRO A 32 -13.37 -11.38 0.45
CA PRO A 32 -14.75 -11.62 0.86
C PRO A 32 -15.61 -11.97 -0.36
N ILE A 33 -16.61 -12.83 -0.13
CA ILE A 33 -17.59 -13.17 -1.17
C ILE A 33 -18.61 -12.04 -1.25
N VAL A 34 -18.51 -11.23 -2.30
CA VAL A 34 -19.47 -10.15 -2.57
C VAL A 34 -20.57 -10.67 -3.49
N ARG A 35 -21.83 -10.36 -3.17
CA ARG A 35 -22.95 -10.67 -4.06
C ARG A 35 -22.87 -9.85 -5.36
N PRO A 36 -23.16 -10.45 -6.53
CA PRO A 36 -23.24 -9.71 -7.78
C PRO A 36 -24.18 -8.50 -7.67
N GLY A 37 -23.72 -7.34 -8.13
CA GLY A 37 -24.49 -6.09 -8.11
C GLY A 37 -24.45 -5.30 -6.80
N SER A 38 -23.83 -5.82 -5.73
CA SER A 38 -23.56 -5.02 -4.53
C SER A 38 -22.41 -4.05 -4.78
N PRO A 39 -22.54 -2.75 -4.42
CA PRO A 39 -21.42 -1.83 -4.51
C PRO A 39 -20.32 -2.25 -3.54
N VAL A 40 -19.10 -2.40 -4.05
CA VAL A 40 -17.91 -2.72 -3.27
C VAL A 40 -17.10 -1.46 -3.05
N ASN A 41 -16.78 -1.18 -1.80
CA ASN A 41 -15.89 -0.11 -1.36
C ASN A 41 -14.90 -0.64 -0.31
N GLN A 42 -14.07 0.23 0.25
CA GLN A 42 -13.04 -0.17 1.22
C GLN A 42 -13.61 -0.68 2.56
N ASP A 43 -14.86 -0.34 2.92
CA ASP A 43 -15.41 -0.67 4.23
C ASP A 43 -15.54 -2.18 4.45
N ILE A 44 -15.83 -2.94 3.40
CA ILE A 44 -15.95 -4.40 3.50
C ILE A 44 -14.61 -5.07 3.86
N TYR A 45 -13.50 -4.39 3.61
CA TYR A 45 -12.14 -4.89 3.86
C TYR A 45 -11.57 -4.39 5.19
N VAL A 46 -12.26 -3.50 5.92
CA VAL A 46 -11.80 -2.98 7.22
C VAL A 46 -11.47 -4.10 8.23
N PRO A 47 -12.25 -5.18 8.34
CA PRO A 47 -11.88 -6.31 9.20
C PRO A 47 -10.52 -6.92 8.82
N ALA A 48 -10.25 -7.08 7.52
CA ALA A 48 -8.98 -7.58 7.02
C ALA A 48 -7.83 -6.61 7.34
N MET A 49 -8.04 -5.30 7.15
CA MET A 49 -7.04 -4.28 7.46
C MET A 49 -6.66 -4.28 8.94
N ASN A 50 -7.64 -4.47 9.83
CA ASN A 50 -7.41 -4.55 11.28
C ASN A 50 -6.60 -5.79 11.66
N GLU A 51 -6.94 -6.94 11.09
CA GLU A 51 -6.19 -8.17 11.30
C GLU A 51 -4.76 -8.05 10.75
N LEU A 52 -4.59 -7.51 9.55
CA LEU A 52 -3.28 -7.27 8.95
C LEU A 52 -2.42 -6.32 9.79
N SER A 53 -2.94 -5.17 10.25
CA SER A 53 -2.17 -4.29 11.16
C SER A 53 -1.78 -4.99 12.45
N THR A 54 -2.62 -5.87 12.98
CA THR A 54 -2.26 -6.69 14.16
C THR A 54 -1.11 -7.64 13.82
N GLN A 55 -1.18 -8.30 12.66
CA GLN A 55 -0.13 -9.23 12.22
C GLN A 55 1.18 -8.55 11.84
N LEU A 56 1.18 -7.26 11.45
CA LEU A 56 2.39 -6.47 11.23
C LEU A 56 3.22 -6.23 12.51
N THR A 57 2.63 -6.48 13.70
CA THR A 57 3.38 -6.48 14.97
C THR A 57 4.20 -7.78 15.16
N CYS A 58 3.95 -8.80 14.33
CA CYS A 58 4.68 -10.05 14.28
C CYS A 58 5.55 -10.09 13.00
N PRO A 59 6.81 -10.55 13.07
CA PRO A 59 7.77 -10.46 11.95
C PRO A 59 7.41 -11.32 10.73
N TYR A 60 6.36 -12.14 10.78
CA TYR A 60 6.05 -13.08 9.71
C TYR A 60 5.50 -12.40 8.45
N LEU A 61 4.71 -11.33 8.61
CA LEU A 61 3.98 -10.75 7.49
C LEU A 61 4.85 -9.82 6.63
N THR A 62 5.92 -9.22 7.19
CA THR A 62 6.85 -8.35 6.46
C THR A 62 7.67 -9.13 5.41
N HIS A 63 7.84 -10.45 5.57
CA HIS A 63 8.44 -11.32 4.56
C HIS A 63 7.57 -11.53 3.30
N HIS A 64 6.31 -11.10 3.33
CA HIS A 64 5.35 -11.25 2.24
C HIS A 64 4.84 -9.89 1.73
N THR A 65 5.66 -8.85 1.88
CA THR A 65 5.34 -7.45 1.55
C THR A 65 4.80 -7.28 0.12
N GLU A 66 5.40 -7.95 -0.86
CA GLU A 66 4.95 -7.95 -2.25
C GLU A 66 3.47 -8.35 -2.45
N PHE A 67 2.97 -9.34 -1.70
CA PHE A 67 1.60 -9.80 -1.80
C PHE A 67 0.64 -8.87 -1.07
N LEU A 68 1.10 -8.27 0.03
CA LEU A 68 0.35 -7.28 0.80
C LEU A 68 0.18 -5.98 0.02
N LEU A 69 1.24 -5.47 -0.61
CA LEU A 69 1.17 -4.28 -1.46
C LEU A 69 0.25 -4.49 -2.66
N ARG A 70 0.31 -5.66 -3.32
CA ARG A 70 -0.63 -6.00 -4.40
C ARG A 70 -2.08 -6.03 -3.91
N TRP A 71 -2.33 -6.60 -2.74
CA TRP A 71 -3.68 -6.59 -2.14
C TRP A 71 -4.16 -5.17 -1.83
N ILE A 72 -3.30 -4.34 -1.25
CA ILE A 72 -3.59 -2.92 -1.00
C ILE A 72 -3.93 -2.20 -2.30
N CYS A 73 -3.18 -2.44 -3.39
CA CYS A 73 -3.45 -1.84 -4.70
C CYS A 73 -4.83 -2.25 -5.26
N ILE A 74 -5.26 -3.50 -5.07
CA ILE A 74 -6.62 -3.94 -5.41
C ILE A 74 -7.65 -3.10 -4.65
N VAL A 75 -7.47 -2.92 -3.34
CA VAL A 75 -8.41 -2.18 -2.50
C VAL A 75 -8.40 -0.66 -2.81
N LEU A 76 -7.24 -0.11 -3.20
CA LEU A 76 -7.12 1.28 -3.68
C LEU A 76 -7.83 1.50 -5.02
N CYS A 77 -7.91 0.48 -5.88
CA CYS A 77 -8.52 0.56 -7.21
C CYS A 77 -10.03 0.31 -7.23
N LEU A 78 -10.66 0.10 -6.07
CA LEU A 78 -12.11 -0.06 -5.99
C LEU A 78 -12.83 1.17 -6.55
N LYS A 79 -13.82 0.93 -7.40
CA LYS A 79 -14.57 1.97 -8.11
C LYS A 79 -15.29 2.95 -7.17
N HIS A 80 -15.76 2.46 -6.03
CA HIS A 80 -16.42 3.27 -5.02
C HIS A 80 -15.47 3.49 -3.85
N GLU A 81 -15.14 4.76 -3.61
CA GLU A 81 -14.32 5.16 -2.47
C GLU A 81 -15.19 5.41 -1.24
N SER A 82 -14.84 4.77 -0.13
CA SER A 82 -15.32 5.13 1.20
C SER A 82 -14.26 5.95 1.92
N SER A 83 -14.62 7.12 2.44
CA SER A 83 -13.69 7.95 3.21
C SER A 83 -13.14 7.23 4.45
N PRO A 84 -13.95 6.66 5.37
CA PRO A 84 -13.40 5.94 6.52
C PRO A 84 -12.59 4.70 6.13
N GLY A 85 -13.06 3.93 5.14
CA GLY A 85 -12.33 2.76 4.65
C GLY A 85 -11.00 3.10 3.99
N LEU A 86 -10.94 4.17 3.19
CA LEU A 86 -9.69 4.66 2.60
C LEU A 86 -8.72 5.15 3.67
N LEU A 87 -9.20 5.93 4.65
CA LEU A 87 -8.36 6.38 5.76
C LEU A 87 -7.72 5.20 6.50
N ARG A 88 -8.49 4.14 6.75
CA ARG A 88 -7.98 2.92 7.39
C ARG A 88 -6.96 2.18 6.53
N LEU A 89 -7.18 2.12 5.22
CA LEU A 89 -6.26 1.51 4.26
C LEU A 89 -4.93 2.28 4.19
N LEU A 90 -4.98 3.61 4.16
CA LEU A 90 -3.79 4.46 4.18
C LEU A 90 -3.01 4.30 5.49
N GLN A 91 -3.71 4.14 6.62
CA GLN A 91 -3.06 3.81 7.89
C GLN A 91 -2.34 2.46 7.80
N LEU A 92 -2.96 1.43 7.22
CA LEU A 92 -2.31 0.13 7.02
C LEU A 92 -1.05 0.23 6.15
N VAL A 93 -1.05 1.09 5.12
CA VAL A 93 0.14 1.35 4.29
C VAL A 93 1.26 1.95 5.13
N CYS A 94 0.94 2.93 5.99
CA CYS A 94 1.92 3.53 6.89
C CYS A 94 2.45 2.49 7.89
N ASP A 95 1.55 1.73 8.54
CA ASP A 95 1.91 0.67 9.49
C ASP A 95 2.88 -0.34 8.85
N LEU A 96 2.63 -0.73 7.59
CA LEU A 96 3.50 -1.64 6.85
C LEU A 96 4.91 -1.06 6.65
N PHE A 97 5.00 0.18 6.17
CA PHE A 97 6.30 0.82 5.93
C PHE A 97 7.05 1.08 7.23
N GLU A 98 6.36 1.47 8.30
CA GLU A 98 6.94 1.60 9.63
C GLU A 98 7.48 0.27 10.16
N SER A 99 6.74 -0.84 9.99
CA SER A 99 7.21 -2.17 10.38
C SER A 99 8.47 -2.58 9.62
N ILE A 100 8.54 -2.33 8.31
CA ILE A 100 9.74 -2.61 7.50
C ILE A 100 10.91 -1.74 7.95
N ASP A 101 10.69 -0.44 8.20
CA ASP A 101 11.73 0.48 8.68
C ASP A 101 12.26 0.07 10.07
N ALA A 102 11.36 -0.35 10.96
CA ALA A 102 11.72 -0.87 12.28
C ALA A 102 12.55 -2.15 12.19
N GLU A 103 12.17 -3.09 11.32
CA GLU A 103 12.94 -4.31 11.06
C GLU A 103 14.33 -3.99 10.51
N ASN A 104 14.43 -3.04 9.56
CA ASN A 104 15.71 -2.57 9.02
C ASN A 104 16.63 -1.97 10.09
N LYS A 105 16.07 -1.13 10.97
CA LYS A 105 16.83 -0.53 12.08
C LYS A 105 17.26 -1.56 13.10
N ALA A 106 16.43 -2.55 13.41
CA ALA A 106 16.78 -3.66 14.29
C ALA A 106 17.94 -4.49 13.70
N ASN A 107 17.86 -4.80 12.40
CA ASN A 107 18.86 -5.59 11.69
C ASN A 107 20.16 -4.83 11.42
N ALA A 108 20.14 -3.51 11.27
CA ALA A 108 21.36 -2.70 11.12
C ALA A 108 22.27 -2.74 12.35
N ASN A 109 21.72 -3.06 13.53
CA ASN A 109 22.47 -3.26 14.77
C ASN A 109 22.98 -4.70 14.93
N ALA A 110 22.55 -5.63 14.08
CA ALA A 110 23.06 -6.99 14.00
C ALA A 110 24.05 -7.06 12.82
N GLU A 111 25.21 -7.69 12.97
CA GLU A 111 26.29 -7.72 11.97
C GLU A 111 25.93 -8.36 10.61
N THR A 112 24.69 -8.84 10.45
CA THR A 112 24.09 -9.32 9.20
C THR A 112 23.21 -8.23 8.57
N ALA A 113 23.86 -7.25 7.92
CA ALA A 113 23.20 -6.16 7.22
C ALA A 113 22.57 -6.61 5.88
N THR A 114 21.45 -7.32 5.95
CA THR A 114 20.48 -7.35 4.85
C THR A 114 19.32 -6.45 5.25
N ALA A 115 19.47 -5.14 5.00
CA ALA A 115 18.34 -4.24 5.11
C ALA A 115 17.26 -4.72 4.12
N SER A 116 16.09 -5.09 4.64
CA SER A 116 14.87 -5.34 3.88
C SER A 116 14.37 -4.00 3.33
N ALA A 117 15.07 -3.50 2.32
CA ALA A 117 14.62 -2.36 1.54
C ALA A 117 13.45 -2.80 0.64
N LEU A 118 12.52 -1.88 0.36
CA LEU A 118 11.51 -2.16 -0.66
C LEU A 118 12.21 -2.38 -2.00
N THR A 119 11.84 -3.46 -2.68
CA THR A 119 12.32 -3.73 -4.02
C THR A 119 11.79 -2.68 -4.99
N GLU A 120 12.48 -2.51 -6.12
CA GLU A 120 11.98 -1.61 -7.18
C GLU A 120 10.55 -1.98 -7.59
N ALA A 121 10.27 -3.27 -7.77
CA ALA A 121 8.94 -3.77 -8.14
C ALA A 121 7.84 -3.41 -7.12
N GLU A 122 8.13 -3.47 -5.82
CA GLU A 122 7.20 -3.07 -4.76
C GLU A 122 6.93 -1.56 -4.79
N VAL A 123 7.97 -0.76 -5.02
CA VAL A 123 7.85 0.69 -5.18
C VAL A 123 7.01 1.02 -6.42
N MET A 124 7.29 0.37 -7.55
CA MET A 124 6.51 0.51 -8.78
C MET A 124 5.05 0.14 -8.57
N CYS A 125 4.78 -0.83 -7.70
CA CYS A 125 3.44 -1.32 -7.44
C CYS A 125 2.59 -0.27 -6.74
N ILE A 126 3.09 0.41 -5.71
CA ILE A 126 2.27 1.23 -4.81
C ILE A 126 2.41 2.74 -5.03
N LEU A 127 3.61 3.22 -5.33
CA LEU A 127 3.91 4.66 -5.37
C LEU A 127 3.04 5.43 -6.39
N PRO A 128 2.78 4.92 -7.61
CA PRO A 128 1.89 5.58 -8.54
C PRO A 128 0.47 5.80 -7.99
N HIS A 129 -0.06 4.84 -7.21
CA HIS A 129 -1.40 4.96 -6.60
C HIS A 129 -1.44 6.03 -5.52
N LEU A 130 -0.36 6.15 -4.74
CA LEU A 130 -0.21 7.18 -3.70
C LEU A 130 -0.08 8.57 -4.34
N ILE A 131 0.79 8.73 -5.34
CA ILE A 131 0.98 10.00 -6.07
C ILE A 131 -0.33 10.49 -6.69
N ASP A 132 -1.09 9.61 -7.33
CA ASP A 132 -2.36 9.98 -7.95
C ASP A 132 -3.33 10.58 -6.92
N ARG A 133 -3.31 10.07 -5.69
CA ARG A 133 -4.17 10.48 -4.57
C ARG A 133 -3.54 11.54 -3.66
N ALA A 134 -2.26 11.87 -3.79
CA ALA A 134 -1.55 12.79 -2.90
C ALA A 134 -2.24 14.14 -2.75
N GLY A 135 -2.89 14.61 -3.82
CA GLY A 135 -3.71 15.81 -3.83
C GLY A 135 -5.12 15.66 -3.26
N HIS A 136 -5.35 14.74 -2.32
CA HIS A 136 -6.69 14.44 -1.78
C HIS A 136 -7.34 15.69 -1.13
N LYS A 137 -8.67 15.77 -1.16
CA LYS A 137 -9.40 16.94 -0.63
C LYS A 137 -9.41 17.03 0.89
N SER A 138 -9.39 15.88 1.55
CA SER A 138 -9.35 15.78 3.00
C SER A 138 -7.91 15.78 3.47
N GLU A 139 -7.58 16.74 4.33
CA GLU A 139 -6.25 16.94 4.91
C GLU A 139 -5.73 15.68 5.60
N ARG A 140 -6.57 14.97 6.37
CA ARG A 140 -6.18 13.73 7.04
C ARG A 140 -5.68 12.64 6.08
N HIS A 141 -6.33 12.51 4.92
CA HIS A 141 -5.91 11.54 3.91
C HIS A 141 -4.62 12.01 3.22
N ALA A 142 -4.55 13.30 2.87
CA ALA A 142 -3.35 13.87 2.26
C ALA A 142 -2.12 13.70 3.16
N GLN A 143 -2.27 13.95 4.47
CA GLN A 143 -1.20 13.75 5.46
C GLN A 143 -0.72 12.29 5.51
N LEU A 144 -1.62 11.30 5.54
CA LEU A 144 -1.22 9.89 5.53
C LEU A 144 -0.55 9.49 4.20
N ILE A 145 -1.00 10.03 3.07
CA ILE A 145 -0.38 9.74 1.77
C ILE A 145 1.03 10.34 1.69
N VAL A 146 1.19 11.59 2.10
CA VAL A 146 2.51 12.25 2.17
C VAL A 146 3.42 11.47 3.11
N TYR A 147 2.94 11.12 4.30
CA TYR A 147 3.70 10.35 5.26
C TYR A 147 4.14 8.98 4.71
N ALA A 148 3.25 8.27 4.02
CA ALA A 148 3.60 7.02 3.34
C ALA A 148 4.69 7.23 2.27
N ILE A 149 4.61 8.30 1.46
CA ILE A 149 5.65 8.64 0.48
C ILE A 149 6.98 8.94 1.18
N THR A 150 6.97 9.72 2.25
CA THR A 150 8.16 10.02 3.05
C THR A 150 8.81 8.76 3.64
N LEU A 151 8.01 7.81 4.15
CA LEU A 151 8.51 6.51 4.62
C LEU A 151 9.12 5.70 3.46
N MET A 152 8.53 5.71 2.27
CA MET A 152 9.12 5.05 1.10
C MET A 152 10.49 5.64 0.74
N CYS A 153 10.68 6.95 0.90
CA CYS A 153 11.97 7.61 0.68
C CYS A 153 13.07 7.12 1.62
N SER A 154 12.73 6.68 2.85
CA SER A 154 13.71 6.06 3.76
C SER A 154 13.95 4.58 3.47
N LEU A 155 12.99 3.91 2.82
CA LEU A 155 13.04 2.48 2.51
C LEU A 155 13.61 2.14 1.13
N THR A 156 13.83 3.15 0.28
CA THR A 156 14.17 2.95 -1.15
C THR A 156 15.29 3.91 -1.57
N PRO A 157 16.23 3.48 -2.44
CA PRO A 157 17.20 4.40 -3.04
C PRO A 157 16.51 5.61 -3.73
N PRO A 158 16.98 6.86 -3.52
CA PRO A 158 16.32 8.06 -4.04
C PRO A 158 16.07 8.04 -5.54
N LYS A 159 16.99 7.44 -6.32
CA LYS A 159 16.87 7.31 -7.78
C LYS A 159 15.52 6.71 -8.22
N ASN A 160 15.03 5.71 -7.49
CA ASN A 160 13.81 5.01 -7.87
C ASN A 160 12.58 5.87 -7.56
N ILE A 161 12.57 6.56 -6.41
CA ILE A 161 11.48 7.45 -6.01
C ILE A 161 11.37 8.68 -6.93
N MET A 162 12.51 9.32 -7.24
CA MET A 162 12.57 10.53 -8.07
C MET A 162 12.00 10.31 -9.47
N HIS A 163 12.19 9.11 -10.03
CA HIS A 163 11.58 8.76 -11.31
C HIS A 163 10.06 8.90 -11.25
N TYR A 164 9.41 8.36 -10.23
CA TYR A 164 7.95 8.41 -10.09
C TYR A 164 7.42 9.78 -9.68
N LEU A 165 8.11 10.50 -8.78
CA LEU A 165 7.74 11.86 -8.43
C LEU A 165 7.75 12.78 -9.67
N SER A 166 8.74 12.62 -10.55
CA SER A 166 8.80 13.36 -11.82
C SER A 166 7.64 13.04 -12.77
N GLN A 167 7.17 11.78 -12.79
CA GLN A 167 5.95 11.41 -13.52
C GLN A 167 4.71 12.06 -12.90
N GLY A 168 4.67 12.18 -11.57
CA GLY A 168 3.60 12.83 -10.82
C GLY A 168 3.40 14.31 -11.17
N LEU A 169 4.45 15.01 -11.63
CA LEU A 169 4.37 16.38 -12.15
C LEU A 169 3.45 16.50 -13.38
N HIS A 170 3.17 15.40 -14.07
CA HIS A 170 2.25 15.35 -15.20
C HIS A 170 0.82 14.97 -14.79
N SER A 171 0.54 14.80 -13.50
CA SER A 171 -0.81 14.51 -13.00
C SER A 171 -1.79 15.63 -13.38
N HIS A 172 -3.03 15.26 -13.73
CA HIS A 172 -4.09 16.25 -13.94
C HIS A 172 -4.48 16.97 -12.63
N ASN A 173 -4.25 16.34 -11.47
CA ASN A 173 -4.53 16.93 -10.16
C ASN A 173 -3.43 17.93 -9.76
N LYS A 174 -3.78 19.22 -9.69
CA LYS A 174 -2.86 20.29 -9.28
C LYS A 174 -2.25 20.06 -7.90
N ARG A 175 -3.00 19.52 -6.94
CA ARG A 175 -2.50 19.29 -5.58
C ARG A 175 -1.50 18.14 -5.55
N SER A 176 -1.75 17.06 -6.30
CA SER A 176 -0.78 15.96 -6.44
C SER A 176 0.53 16.46 -7.03
N ARG A 177 0.48 17.34 -8.04
CA ARG A 177 1.70 17.97 -8.59
C ARG A 177 2.49 18.77 -7.55
N VAL A 178 1.82 19.48 -6.65
CA VAL A 178 2.47 20.25 -5.57
C VAL A 178 3.18 19.30 -4.61
N VAL A 179 2.49 18.24 -4.15
CA VAL A 179 3.12 17.24 -3.27
C VAL A 179 4.34 16.60 -3.93
N CYS A 180 4.25 16.25 -5.22
CA CYS A 180 5.40 15.71 -5.94
C CYS A 180 6.58 16.69 -6.03
N LEU A 181 6.36 18.00 -6.05
CA LEU A 181 7.43 19.00 -6.02
C LEU A 181 8.04 19.16 -4.62
N GLU A 182 7.23 19.01 -3.57
CA GLU A 182 7.67 19.16 -2.17
C GLU A 182 8.48 17.94 -1.68
N GLU A 183 8.19 16.75 -2.20
CA GLU A 183 8.87 15.49 -1.83
C GLU A 183 10.09 15.13 -2.73
N MET A 184 10.43 15.98 -3.70
CA MET A 184 11.61 15.82 -4.59
C MET A 184 12.88 16.42 -4.00
#